data_AF-A0A6A3NQK3-F1
#
_entry.id   AF-A0A6A3NQK3-F1
#
_cell.length_a   1.000
_cell.length_b   1.000
_cell.length_c   1.000
_cell.angle_alpha   90.00
_cell.angle_beta   90.00
_cell.angle_gamma   90.00
#
_symmetry.space_group_name_H-M   'P 1'
#
loop_
_entity.id
_entity.type
_entity.pdbx_description
1 polymer ?
#
loop_
_entity_poly.entity_id
_entity_poly.type
_entity_poly.pdbx_seq_one_letter_code
_entity_poly.pdbx_strand_id
1 'polypeptide(L)'
;MPQLLVVPSDLQQETANISSVCPVQGYLLAGVWWNLHPTHYYNTKNGTICHGVVPQYNLHGNYWIGDATTTPYYRTPANCIDNSFVYDMYMYHGSIGFYSFYEEVVGTYCAKDNFAYVVVDVLGTYDINGVFLAADTGSVNLRLSYWYGIAGVVWLIYRGLTIHRSFVACRRYGRKCTEMGVGLHQKEAMVFVQESLRWSAHGASNYQRAALLYLIVEGIMSDLFLIIANDNWTTKIQYLSLGYNLSGLMLLLFEMVESMQWLSDKWRQRVKRVKRVFFSYETALVGELVSALALQAFLTGLNGSDFKRSRPVALAVSYYFWSLISHSVVVAVITGIIASVRVPTAITLMMLGGYRWEHGRLYYKVTALKAFGMLKMEEDGVEYLALQKLH
;
A
#
# COMPACT_ATOMS: atom_id res chain seq x y z
N MET A 1 -25.82 2.08 2.85
CA MET A 1 -26.23 3.10 1.87
C MET A 1 -27.46 3.85 2.35
N PRO A 2 -27.38 5.19 2.43
CA PRO A 2 -28.54 6.05 2.50
C PRO A 2 -29.48 5.80 1.32
N GLN A 3 -30.78 5.74 1.59
CA GLN A 3 -31.81 5.54 0.55
C GLN A 3 -31.77 6.66 -0.52
N LEU A 4 -31.30 7.86 -0.17
CA LEU A 4 -31.16 9.00 -1.08
C LEU A 4 -30.14 8.78 -2.21
N LEU A 5 -29.17 7.87 -2.05
CA LEU A 5 -28.15 7.62 -3.07
C LEU A 5 -28.51 6.45 -3.99
N VAL A 6 -29.61 5.75 -3.70
CA VAL A 6 -30.05 4.58 -4.47
C VAL A 6 -30.98 5.04 -5.60
N VAL A 7 -30.60 4.69 -6.82
CA VAL A 7 -31.37 4.98 -8.03
C VAL A 7 -32.32 3.79 -8.32
N PRO A 8 -33.63 4.01 -8.39
CA PRO A 8 -34.60 3.02 -8.84
C PRO A 8 -34.27 2.48 -10.25
N SER A 9 -34.44 1.17 -10.45
CA SER A 9 -34.06 0.48 -11.70
C SER A 9 -34.86 0.87 -12.94
N ASP A 10 -36.00 1.55 -12.76
CA ASP A 10 -36.91 2.00 -13.81
C ASP A 10 -36.55 3.39 -14.37
N LEU A 11 -35.63 4.12 -13.74
CA LEU A 11 -35.21 5.45 -14.19
C LEU A 11 -34.19 5.38 -15.32
N GLN A 12 -34.36 6.26 -16.31
CA GLN A 12 -33.42 6.39 -17.41
C GLN A 12 -32.26 7.32 -17.07
N GLN A 13 -31.10 7.04 -17.67
CA GLN A 13 -29.92 7.89 -17.58
C GLN A 13 -30.11 9.15 -18.42
N GLU A 14 -29.86 10.30 -17.80
CA GLU A 14 -29.87 11.60 -18.47
C GLU A 14 -28.46 12.18 -18.55
N THR A 15 -28.13 12.81 -19.69
CA THR A 15 -26.80 13.41 -19.95
C THR A 15 -26.90 14.88 -20.39
N ALA A 16 -28.11 15.39 -20.59
CA ALA A 16 -28.34 16.75 -21.06
C ALA A 16 -27.97 17.77 -19.97
N ASN A 17 -27.21 18.80 -20.35
CA ASN A 17 -26.79 19.90 -19.47
C ASN A 17 -26.08 19.44 -18.18
N ILE A 18 -25.29 18.36 -18.26
CA ILE A 18 -24.69 17.74 -17.09
C ILE A 18 -23.86 18.70 -16.23
N SER A 19 -23.13 19.64 -16.83
CA SER A 19 -22.30 20.60 -16.09
C SER A 19 -23.11 21.59 -15.24
N SER A 20 -24.37 21.87 -15.59
CA SER A 20 -25.23 22.73 -14.79
C SER A 20 -26.02 21.95 -13.74
N VAL A 21 -26.42 20.72 -14.07
CA VAL A 21 -27.20 19.85 -13.16
C VAL A 21 -26.29 19.24 -12.08
N CYS A 22 -25.10 18.83 -12.48
CA CYS A 22 -24.10 18.17 -11.67
C CYS A 22 -22.82 19.03 -11.63
N PRO A 23 -22.78 20.12 -10.86
CA PRO A 23 -21.72 21.14 -10.97
C PRO A 23 -20.38 20.74 -10.34
N VAL A 24 -20.34 19.64 -9.57
CA VAL A 24 -19.17 19.22 -8.78
C VAL A 24 -18.00 18.86 -9.69
N GLN A 25 -16.86 19.53 -9.47
CA GLN A 25 -15.64 19.30 -10.26
C GLN A 25 -14.61 18.41 -9.55
N GLY A 26 -14.76 18.23 -8.24
CA GLY A 26 -13.90 17.37 -7.45
C GLY A 26 -14.19 17.48 -5.97
N TYR A 27 -13.43 16.72 -5.19
CA TYR A 27 -13.56 16.72 -3.74
C TYR A 27 -12.22 16.61 -3.03
N LEU A 28 -12.18 17.08 -1.78
CA LEU A 28 -11.04 16.96 -0.88
C LEU A 28 -11.35 15.92 0.19
N LEU A 29 -10.58 14.84 0.22
CA LEU A 29 -10.68 13.75 1.19
C LEU A 29 -9.33 13.52 1.86
N ALA A 30 -9.29 13.54 3.20
CA ALA A 30 -8.07 13.39 4.01
C ALA A 30 -6.90 14.31 3.58
N GLY A 31 -7.21 15.51 3.10
CA GLY A 31 -6.20 16.47 2.61
C GLY A 31 -5.63 16.14 1.23
N VAL A 32 -6.15 15.13 0.53
CA VAL A 32 -5.84 14.77 -0.85
C VAL A 32 -7.00 15.17 -1.75
N TRP A 33 -6.66 15.71 -2.91
CA TRP A 33 -7.62 16.17 -3.90
C TRP A 33 -7.96 15.09 -4.93
N TRP A 34 -9.24 15.03 -5.32
CA TRP A 34 -9.80 14.02 -6.24
C TRP A 34 -10.58 14.73 -7.36
N ASN A 35 -10.29 14.42 -8.63
CA ASN A 35 -11.13 14.95 -9.72
C ASN A 35 -12.42 14.16 -9.77
N LEU A 36 -13.55 14.85 -9.74
CA LEU A 36 -14.84 14.23 -9.99
C LEU A 36 -15.33 14.65 -11.37
N HIS A 37 -15.73 13.68 -12.16
CA HIS A 37 -16.34 13.92 -13.45
C HIS A 37 -17.72 13.29 -13.51
N PRO A 38 -18.77 14.14 -13.49
CA PRO A 38 -20.12 13.68 -13.74
C PRO A 38 -20.23 13.09 -15.15
N THR A 39 -20.88 11.94 -15.29
CA THR A 39 -21.08 11.27 -16.60
C THR A 39 -22.54 11.23 -17.02
N HIS A 40 -23.44 11.00 -16.06
CA HIS A 40 -24.88 11.01 -16.23
C HIS A 40 -25.56 11.33 -14.90
N TYR A 41 -26.86 11.58 -14.92
CA TYR A 41 -27.67 11.77 -13.73
C TYR A 41 -29.04 11.09 -13.87
N TYR A 42 -29.72 11.00 -12.75
CA TYR A 42 -31.06 10.44 -12.61
C TYR A 42 -31.94 11.43 -11.86
N ASN A 43 -33.11 11.72 -12.40
CA ASN A 43 -34.12 12.51 -11.71
C ASN A 43 -34.97 11.61 -10.83
N THR A 44 -34.80 11.72 -9.51
CA THR A 44 -35.58 10.96 -8.53
C THR A 44 -36.61 11.84 -7.84
N LYS A 45 -37.53 11.23 -7.09
CA LYS A 45 -38.52 11.98 -6.28
C LYS A 45 -37.88 12.84 -5.18
N ASN A 46 -36.66 12.49 -4.75
CA ASN A 46 -35.94 13.14 -3.66
C ASN A 46 -34.85 14.11 -4.18
N GLY A 47 -34.86 14.41 -5.48
CA GLY A 47 -33.88 15.29 -6.13
C GLY A 47 -33.06 14.56 -7.19
N THR A 48 -32.04 15.24 -7.68
CA THR A 48 -31.17 14.72 -8.74
C THR A 48 -29.99 13.96 -8.14
N ILE A 49 -29.80 12.72 -8.61
CA ILE A 49 -28.64 11.90 -8.26
C ILE A 49 -27.68 11.90 -9.44
N CYS A 50 -26.45 12.32 -9.21
CA CYS A 50 -25.42 12.39 -10.24
C CYS A 50 -24.47 11.20 -10.12
N HIS A 51 -24.14 10.55 -11.23
CA HIS A 51 -23.08 9.55 -11.29
C HIS A 51 -21.76 10.22 -11.66
N GLY A 52 -20.77 10.05 -10.79
CA GLY A 52 -19.44 10.61 -10.94
C GLY A 52 -18.37 9.54 -11.04
N VAL A 53 -17.36 9.83 -11.87
CA VAL A 53 -16.15 9.01 -11.97
C VAL A 53 -14.93 9.81 -11.55
N VAL A 54 -13.95 9.13 -10.94
CA VAL A 54 -12.63 9.70 -10.62
C VAL A 54 -11.58 9.00 -11.47
N PRO A 55 -11.20 9.56 -12.64
CA PRO A 55 -10.34 8.85 -13.58
C PRO A 55 -8.94 8.55 -13.08
N GLN A 56 -8.40 9.35 -12.15
CA GLN A 56 -7.02 9.14 -11.68
C GLN A 56 -6.87 7.88 -10.87
N TYR A 57 -7.95 7.40 -10.29
CA TYR A 57 -7.92 6.33 -9.31
C TYR A 57 -8.96 5.25 -9.62
N ASN A 58 -9.67 5.36 -10.77
CA ASN A 58 -10.71 4.44 -11.21
C ASN A 58 -11.80 4.23 -10.15
N LEU A 59 -12.41 5.35 -9.73
CA LEU A 59 -13.57 5.31 -8.86
C LEU A 59 -14.85 5.62 -9.62
N HIS A 60 -15.94 4.98 -9.20
CA HIS A 60 -17.28 5.14 -9.76
C HIS A 60 -18.31 5.15 -8.64
N GLY A 61 -19.30 6.02 -8.74
CA GLY A 61 -20.25 6.17 -7.66
C GLY A 61 -21.28 7.25 -7.90
N ASN A 62 -22.29 7.28 -7.03
CA ASN A 62 -23.36 8.26 -7.10
C ASN A 62 -23.21 9.26 -5.96
N TYR A 63 -23.59 10.50 -6.24
CA TYR A 63 -23.63 11.55 -5.26
C TYR A 63 -24.90 12.38 -5.39
N TRP A 64 -25.23 13.02 -4.28
CA TRP A 64 -26.39 13.87 -4.13
C TRP A 64 -25.99 15.17 -3.42
N ILE A 65 -26.62 16.27 -3.84
CA ILE A 65 -26.43 17.60 -3.25
C ILE A 65 -27.78 18.04 -2.69
N GLY A 66 -27.79 18.49 -1.45
CA GLY A 66 -29.01 19.04 -0.83
C GLY A 66 -29.33 20.46 -1.31
N ASP A 67 -30.61 20.80 -1.33
CA ASP A 67 -31.10 22.11 -1.78
C ASP A 67 -30.94 23.22 -0.72
N ALA A 68 -30.82 22.84 0.55
CA ALA A 68 -30.70 23.77 1.67
C ALA A 68 -29.24 23.97 2.08
N THR A 69 -28.92 25.20 2.49
CA THR A 69 -27.61 25.50 3.07
C THR A 69 -27.43 24.79 4.42
N THR A 70 -26.21 24.37 4.71
CA THR A 70 -25.85 23.63 5.93
C THR A 70 -24.62 24.21 6.59
N THR A 71 -24.41 23.86 7.86
CA THR A 71 -23.17 24.19 8.57
C THR A 71 -21.98 23.52 7.88
N PRO A 72 -20.95 24.28 7.46
CA PRO A 72 -19.81 23.73 6.76
C PRO A 72 -19.01 22.73 7.61
N TYR A 73 -18.48 21.69 6.98
CA TYR A 73 -17.52 20.79 7.60
C TYR A 73 -16.23 21.52 8.02
N TYR A 74 -15.52 20.97 9.02
CA TYR A 74 -14.31 21.59 9.59
C TYR A 74 -13.15 21.81 8.59
N ARG A 75 -13.17 21.11 7.43
CA ARG A 75 -12.20 21.29 6.34
C ARG A 75 -12.67 22.27 5.25
N THR A 76 -13.93 22.70 5.29
CA THR A 76 -14.46 23.65 4.32
C THR A 76 -13.81 25.02 4.54
N PRO A 77 -13.30 25.68 3.49
CA PRO A 77 -12.66 26.98 3.63
C PRO A 77 -13.64 28.04 4.12
N ALA A 78 -13.14 29.02 4.86
CA ALA A 78 -13.97 30.06 5.49
C ALA A 78 -14.77 30.91 4.48
N ASN A 79 -14.30 31.01 3.23
CA ASN A 79 -15.01 31.74 2.17
C ASN A 79 -16.30 31.03 1.71
N CYS A 80 -16.50 29.76 2.03
CA CYS A 80 -17.63 28.93 1.61
C CYS A 80 -18.75 28.84 2.65
N ILE A 81 -18.65 29.52 3.79
CA ILE A 81 -19.60 29.37 4.92
C ILE A 81 -21.06 29.60 4.49
N ASP A 82 -21.33 30.64 3.71
CA ASP A 82 -22.70 31.00 3.32
C ASP A 82 -23.22 30.25 2.09
N ASN A 83 -22.36 29.51 1.39
CA ASN A 83 -22.66 28.82 0.13
C ASN A 83 -22.34 27.32 0.22
N SER A 84 -22.60 26.75 1.40
CA SER A 84 -22.32 25.36 1.76
C SER A 84 -23.60 24.54 1.75
N PHE A 85 -23.61 23.46 0.97
CA PHE A 85 -24.75 22.54 0.81
C PHE A 85 -24.38 21.15 1.30
N VAL A 86 -25.38 20.36 1.73
CA VAL A 86 -25.17 18.97 2.12
C VAL A 86 -24.64 18.18 0.92
N TYR A 87 -23.64 17.35 1.14
CA TYR A 87 -23.07 16.48 0.12
C TYR A 87 -22.93 15.06 0.64
N ASP A 88 -23.62 14.14 0.00
CA ASP A 88 -23.52 12.71 0.26
C ASP A 88 -23.10 11.98 -1.00
N MET A 89 -22.22 11.01 -0.86
CA MET A 89 -21.72 10.22 -1.97
C MET A 89 -21.37 8.82 -1.50
N TYR A 90 -21.57 7.84 -2.37
CA TYR A 90 -20.86 6.59 -2.24
C TYR A 90 -19.98 6.39 -3.46
N MET A 91 -18.90 5.66 -3.26
CA MET A 91 -17.90 5.44 -4.30
C MET A 91 -17.31 4.03 -4.18
N TYR A 92 -17.06 3.41 -5.32
CA TYR A 92 -16.27 2.20 -5.41
C TYR A 92 -14.88 2.52 -5.91
N HIS A 93 -13.87 2.08 -5.19
CA HIS A 93 -12.49 2.06 -5.66
C HIS A 93 -12.16 0.66 -6.18
N GLY A 94 -12.03 0.53 -7.50
CA GLY A 94 -11.71 -0.76 -8.12
C GLY A 94 -10.38 -1.33 -7.63
N SER A 95 -10.34 -2.63 -7.28
CA SER A 95 -9.08 -3.35 -7.05
C SER A 95 -8.54 -3.97 -8.36
N ILE A 96 -7.38 -4.62 -8.28
CA ILE A 96 -6.86 -5.49 -9.34
C ILE A 96 -7.63 -6.82 -9.38
N GLY A 97 -8.17 -7.28 -8.24
CA GLY A 97 -9.08 -8.41 -8.14
C GLY A 97 -10.52 -8.11 -8.55
N PHE A 98 -11.43 -9.08 -8.36
CA PHE A 98 -12.87 -8.91 -8.69
C PHE A 98 -13.66 -8.05 -7.70
N TYR A 99 -13.08 -7.72 -6.55
CA TYR A 99 -13.72 -6.87 -5.54
C TYR A 99 -13.33 -5.40 -5.69
N SER A 100 -14.15 -4.52 -5.13
CA SER A 100 -13.86 -3.10 -4.98
C SER A 100 -13.98 -2.69 -3.52
N PHE A 101 -13.18 -1.70 -3.13
CA PHE A 101 -13.41 -1.03 -1.87
C PHE A 101 -14.60 -0.10 -1.99
N TYR A 102 -15.38 -0.04 -0.93
CA TYR A 102 -16.62 0.71 -0.86
C TYR A 102 -16.47 1.82 0.17
N GLU A 103 -16.78 3.04 -0.23
CA GLU A 103 -16.73 4.23 0.62
C GLU A 103 -18.09 4.93 0.60
N GLU A 104 -18.64 5.23 1.77
CA GLU A 104 -19.65 6.27 1.93
C GLU A 104 -18.94 7.51 2.47
N VAL A 105 -19.06 8.62 1.74
CA VAL A 105 -18.47 9.90 2.11
C VAL A 105 -19.58 10.92 2.33
N VAL A 106 -19.44 11.67 3.41
CA VAL A 106 -20.35 12.74 3.79
C VAL A 106 -19.56 14.03 3.92
N GLY A 107 -20.22 15.16 3.68
CA GLY A 107 -19.55 16.44 3.81
C GLY A 107 -20.35 17.61 3.28
N THR A 108 -19.62 18.57 2.73
CA THR A 108 -20.19 19.85 2.30
C THR A 108 -19.74 20.21 0.90
N TYR A 109 -20.68 20.53 0.02
CA TYR A 109 -20.41 21.10 -1.30
C TYR A 109 -20.36 22.63 -1.23
N CYS A 110 -19.31 23.24 -1.76
CA CYS A 110 -19.21 24.69 -1.89
C CYS A 110 -19.54 25.15 -3.31
N ALA A 111 -20.60 25.95 -3.45
CA ALA A 111 -21.02 26.47 -4.75
C ALA A 111 -20.11 27.60 -5.31
N LYS A 112 -19.19 28.16 -4.51
CA LYS A 112 -18.28 29.22 -4.96
C LYS A 112 -17.11 28.68 -5.78
N ASP A 113 -16.59 27.51 -5.43
CA ASP A 113 -15.46 26.88 -6.11
C ASP A 113 -15.82 25.56 -6.80
N ASN A 114 -17.05 25.07 -6.62
CA ASN A 114 -17.56 23.81 -7.15
C ASN A 114 -16.84 22.57 -6.61
N PHE A 115 -16.27 22.64 -5.40
CA PHE A 115 -15.64 21.51 -4.72
C PHE A 115 -16.46 21.00 -3.54
N ALA A 116 -16.37 19.69 -3.30
CA ALA A 116 -16.87 19.07 -2.08
C ALA A 116 -15.75 18.84 -1.06
N TYR A 117 -16.04 19.08 0.21
CA TYR A 117 -15.14 18.86 1.34
C TYR A 117 -15.72 17.74 2.18
N VAL A 118 -15.07 16.58 2.13
CA VAL A 118 -15.68 15.33 2.60
C VAL A 118 -14.81 14.58 3.62
N VAL A 119 -15.48 13.73 4.36
CA VAL A 119 -14.90 12.70 5.23
C VAL A 119 -15.55 11.37 4.91
N VAL A 120 -14.83 10.28 5.19
CA VAL A 120 -15.42 8.95 5.10
C VAL A 120 -16.27 8.70 6.35
N ASP A 121 -17.51 8.27 6.14
CA ASP A 121 -18.42 7.85 7.20
C ASP A 121 -18.44 6.33 7.34
N VAL A 122 -18.53 5.61 6.22
CA VAL A 122 -18.58 4.15 6.20
C VAL A 122 -17.56 3.59 5.20
N LEU A 123 -16.90 2.51 5.62
CA LEU A 123 -15.99 1.72 4.79
C LEU A 123 -16.49 0.29 4.67
N GLY A 124 -16.35 -0.27 3.47
CA GLY A 124 -16.67 -1.66 3.21
C GLY A 124 -15.92 -2.19 1.99
N THR A 125 -16.31 -3.40 1.59
CA THR A 125 -15.85 -4.03 0.35
C THR A 125 -17.02 -4.74 -0.31
N TYR A 126 -17.01 -4.80 -1.63
CA TYR A 126 -18.07 -5.45 -2.40
C TYR A 126 -17.52 -6.16 -3.64
N ASP A 127 -18.08 -7.33 -3.98
CA ASP A 127 -17.67 -8.14 -5.13
C ASP A 127 -18.22 -7.57 -6.44
N ILE A 128 -17.64 -6.45 -6.86
CA ILE A 128 -17.95 -5.76 -8.11
C ILE A 128 -16.67 -5.12 -8.65
N ASN A 129 -16.50 -5.12 -9.97
CA ASN A 129 -15.42 -4.38 -10.64
C ASN A 129 -15.78 -4.18 -12.13
N GLY A 130 -14.94 -3.47 -12.88
CA GLY A 130 -15.09 -3.36 -14.33
C GLY A 130 -16.26 -2.47 -14.74
N VAL A 131 -16.97 -2.91 -15.79
CA VAL A 131 -18.14 -2.23 -16.34
C VAL A 131 -19.30 -2.19 -15.35
N PHE A 132 -19.39 -3.18 -14.46
CA PHE A 132 -20.46 -3.26 -13.46
C PHE A 132 -20.43 -2.09 -12.48
N LEU A 133 -19.25 -1.49 -12.22
CA LEU A 133 -19.12 -0.31 -11.37
C LEU A 133 -19.86 0.91 -11.92
N ALA A 134 -19.75 1.13 -13.24
CA ALA A 134 -20.41 2.25 -13.91
C ALA A 134 -21.93 2.05 -14.04
N ALA A 135 -22.40 0.80 -13.96
CA ALA A 135 -23.81 0.44 -14.03
C ALA A 135 -24.48 0.28 -12.65
N ASP A 136 -23.72 0.38 -11.55
CA ASP A 136 -24.27 0.19 -10.21
C ASP A 136 -25.12 1.40 -9.78
N THR A 137 -26.39 1.13 -9.49
CA THR A 137 -27.38 2.13 -9.08
C THR A 137 -27.53 2.25 -7.56
N GLY A 138 -26.67 1.60 -6.77
CA GLY A 138 -26.81 1.57 -5.32
C GLY A 138 -27.83 0.51 -4.85
N SER A 139 -27.76 0.14 -3.58
CA SER A 139 -28.70 -0.79 -2.94
C SER A 139 -28.71 -0.58 -1.43
N VAL A 140 -29.89 -0.67 -0.82
CA VAL A 140 -30.04 -0.66 0.65
C VAL A 140 -29.67 -2.01 1.29
N ASN A 141 -29.48 -3.06 0.49
CA ASN A 141 -29.08 -4.37 1.00
C ASN A 141 -27.63 -4.34 1.50
N LEU A 142 -27.32 -5.26 2.42
CA LEU A 142 -25.96 -5.44 2.92
C LEU A 142 -25.00 -5.76 1.78
N ARG A 143 -23.98 -4.92 1.60
CA ARG A 143 -22.89 -5.14 0.65
C ARG A 143 -21.67 -5.69 1.39
N LEU A 144 -21.17 -6.83 0.91
CA LEU A 144 -20.01 -7.50 1.47
C LEU A 144 -19.23 -8.20 0.36
N SER A 145 -17.92 -8.31 0.52
CA SER A 145 -17.05 -9.05 -0.40
C SER A 145 -16.61 -10.36 0.23
N TYR A 146 -17.03 -11.47 -0.36
CA TYR A 146 -16.51 -12.78 0.00
C TYR A 146 -15.08 -12.94 -0.51
N TRP A 147 -14.76 -12.33 -1.65
CA TRP A 147 -13.44 -12.44 -2.27
C TRP A 147 -12.36 -11.77 -1.42
N TYR A 148 -12.63 -10.56 -0.93
CA TYR A 148 -11.78 -9.86 0.03
C TYR A 148 -11.61 -10.66 1.32
N GLY A 149 -12.71 -11.23 1.84
CA GLY A 149 -12.68 -12.08 3.04
C GLY A 149 -11.77 -13.31 2.88
N ILE A 150 -11.92 -14.05 1.78
CA ILE A 150 -11.10 -15.24 1.48
C ILE A 150 -9.63 -14.85 1.30
N ALA A 151 -9.34 -13.83 0.47
CA ALA A 151 -7.98 -13.36 0.25
C ALA A 151 -7.32 -12.90 1.56
N GLY A 152 -8.07 -12.18 2.41
CA GLY A 152 -7.65 -11.76 3.73
C GLY A 152 -7.33 -12.92 4.66
N VAL A 153 -8.19 -13.94 4.73
CA VAL A 153 -7.96 -15.14 5.55
C VAL A 153 -6.71 -15.90 5.07
N VAL A 154 -6.58 -16.12 3.76
CA VAL A 154 -5.39 -16.76 3.19
C VAL A 154 -4.12 -15.98 3.53
N TRP A 155 -4.18 -14.65 3.45
CA TRP A 155 -3.07 -13.77 3.80
C TRP A 155 -2.70 -13.83 5.28
N LEU A 156 -3.69 -13.85 6.18
CA LEU A 156 -3.49 -13.99 7.62
C LEU A 156 -2.88 -15.35 7.98
N ILE A 157 -3.35 -16.44 7.36
CA ILE A 157 -2.78 -17.77 7.55
C ILE A 157 -1.31 -17.78 7.12
N TYR A 158 -1.00 -17.24 5.93
CA TYR A 158 0.37 -17.15 5.44
C TYR A 158 1.29 -16.36 6.39
N ARG A 159 0.83 -15.19 6.86
CA ARG A 159 1.59 -14.37 7.82
C ARG A 159 1.76 -15.09 9.15
N GLY A 160 0.71 -15.74 9.67
CA GLY A 160 0.76 -16.53 10.90
C GLY A 160 1.77 -17.67 10.82
N LEU A 161 1.79 -18.42 9.71
CA LEU A 161 2.77 -19.47 9.46
C LEU A 161 4.20 -18.92 9.36
N THR A 162 4.36 -17.75 8.75
CA THR A 162 5.67 -17.07 8.63
C THR A 162 6.19 -16.63 10.00
N ILE A 163 5.34 -16.04 10.84
CA ILE A 163 5.67 -15.66 12.22
C ILE A 163 6.00 -16.90 13.05
N HIS A 164 5.20 -17.96 12.95
CA HIS A 164 5.45 -19.21 13.66
C HIS A 164 6.80 -19.84 13.27
N ARG A 165 7.09 -19.94 11.97
CA ARG A 165 8.39 -20.43 11.47
C ARG A 165 9.54 -19.59 12.03
N SER A 166 9.39 -18.27 12.02
CA SER A 166 10.41 -17.33 12.51
C SER A 166 10.64 -17.49 14.02
N PHE A 167 9.56 -17.62 14.79
CA PHE A 167 9.63 -17.88 16.23
C PHE A 167 10.33 -19.21 16.53
N VAL A 168 9.97 -20.29 15.84
CA VAL A 168 10.61 -21.60 16.03
C VAL A 168 12.11 -21.55 15.68
N ALA A 169 12.47 -20.85 14.59
CA ALA A 169 13.86 -20.66 14.19
C ALA A 169 14.66 -19.90 15.27
N CYS A 170 14.15 -18.75 15.73
CA CYS A 170 14.77 -17.97 16.80
C CYS A 170 14.89 -18.76 18.11
N ARG A 171 13.86 -19.52 18.50
CA ARG A 171 13.88 -20.34 19.71
C ARG A 171 14.94 -21.46 19.63
N ARG A 172 15.03 -22.15 18.48
CA ARG A 172 16.05 -23.19 18.26
C ARG A 172 17.44 -22.60 18.28
N TYR A 173 17.63 -21.44 17.66
CA TYR A 173 18.89 -20.72 17.67
C TYR A 173 19.30 -20.29 19.09
N GLY A 174 18.40 -19.68 19.85
CA GLY A 174 18.65 -19.31 21.25
C GLY A 174 19.02 -20.50 22.12
N ARG A 175 18.29 -21.63 21.99
CA ARG A 175 18.62 -22.86 22.72
C ARG A 175 20.01 -23.39 22.40
N LYS A 176 20.39 -23.39 21.12
CA LYS A 176 21.74 -23.80 20.69
C LYS A 176 22.83 -22.89 21.26
N CYS A 177 22.61 -21.58 21.29
CA CYS A 177 23.57 -20.65 21.90
C CYS A 177 23.74 -20.92 23.39
N THR A 178 22.66 -21.25 24.10
CA THR A 178 22.73 -21.69 25.51
C THR A 178 23.52 -23.01 25.66
N GLU A 179 23.27 -24.01 24.81
CA GLU A 179 24.00 -25.30 24.82
C GLU A 179 25.51 -25.11 24.59
N MET A 180 25.90 -24.15 23.75
CA MET A 180 27.31 -23.85 23.45
C MET A 180 27.97 -22.90 24.45
N GLY A 181 27.24 -22.40 25.45
CA GLY A 181 27.75 -21.38 26.39
C GLY A 181 28.09 -20.03 25.74
N VAL A 182 27.54 -19.74 24.55
CA VAL A 182 27.82 -18.50 23.81
C VAL A 182 26.73 -17.48 24.09
N GLY A 183 27.12 -16.32 24.62
CA GLY A 183 26.23 -15.18 24.82
C GLY A 183 25.73 -14.62 23.50
N LEU A 184 24.42 -14.34 23.42
CA LEU A 184 23.80 -13.80 22.22
C LEU A 184 23.84 -12.27 22.25
N HIS A 185 24.75 -11.66 21.48
CA HIS A 185 24.70 -10.21 21.32
C HIS A 185 23.61 -9.82 20.31
N GLN A 186 22.95 -8.68 20.55
CA GLN A 186 21.87 -8.16 19.70
C GLN A 186 22.25 -8.11 18.22
N LYS A 187 23.51 -7.76 17.91
CA LYS A 187 24.04 -7.69 16.54
C LYS A 187 24.07 -9.05 15.84
N GLU A 188 24.42 -10.12 16.55
CA GLU A 188 24.51 -11.48 16.02
C GLU A 188 23.11 -12.08 15.81
N ALA A 189 22.21 -11.86 16.77
CA ALA A 189 20.79 -12.21 16.64
C ALA A 189 20.15 -11.53 15.43
N MET A 190 20.48 -10.26 15.19
CA MET A 190 19.97 -9.49 14.06
C MET A 190 20.40 -10.08 12.71
N VAL A 191 21.66 -10.48 12.60
CA VAL A 191 22.22 -11.11 11.39
C VAL A 191 21.54 -12.46 11.11
N PHE A 192 21.27 -13.26 12.15
CA PHE A 192 20.53 -14.51 12.01
C PHE A 192 19.09 -14.30 11.49
N VAL A 193 18.36 -13.33 12.05
CA VAL A 193 16.99 -12.99 11.62
C VAL A 193 17.00 -12.51 10.16
N GLN A 194 17.95 -11.65 9.79
CA GLN A 194 18.06 -11.11 8.43
C GLN A 194 18.26 -12.21 7.38
N GLU A 195 19.18 -13.13 7.61
CA GLU A 195 19.43 -14.24 6.68
C GLU A 195 18.29 -15.28 6.68
N SER A 196 17.65 -15.52 7.83
CA SER A 196 16.46 -16.38 7.92
C SER A 196 15.29 -15.86 7.09
N LEU A 197 15.06 -14.53 7.11
CA LEU A 197 14.07 -13.87 6.26
C LEU A 197 14.46 -13.96 4.78
N ARG A 198 15.74 -13.78 4.43
CA ARG A 198 16.22 -13.94 3.05
C ARG A 198 15.97 -15.34 2.49
N TRP A 199 16.14 -16.37 3.31
CA TRP A 199 15.95 -17.76 2.87
C TRP A 199 14.49 -18.21 2.81
N SER A 200 13.56 -17.42 3.33
CA SER A 200 12.14 -17.78 3.34
C SER A 200 11.56 -18.03 1.94
N ALA A 201 12.03 -17.28 0.92
CA ALA A 201 11.61 -17.39 -0.48
C ALA A 201 12.55 -18.27 -1.35
N HIS A 202 13.62 -18.80 -0.76
CA HIS A 202 14.61 -19.60 -1.48
C HIS A 202 14.06 -21.00 -1.77
N GLY A 203 13.99 -21.37 -3.05
CA GLY A 203 13.41 -22.65 -3.51
C GLY A 203 11.92 -22.59 -3.88
N ALA A 204 11.25 -21.44 -3.74
CA ALA A 204 9.87 -21.28 -4.23
C ALA A 204 9.83 -21.22 -5.77
N SER A 205 8.87 -21.92 -6.37
CA SER A 205 8.60 -21.86 -7.82
C SER A 205 8.11 -20.48 -8.26
N ASN A 206 8.22 -20.17 -9.55
CA ASN A 206 7.73 -18.90 -10.10
C ASN A 206 6.22 -18.71 -9.92
N TYR A 207 5.42 -19.80 -9.94
CA TYR A 207 3.99 -19.73 -9.66
C TYR A 207 3.68 -19.33 -8.22
N GLN A 208 4.40 -19.90 -7.25
CA GLN A 208 4.26 -19.53 -5.84
C GLN A 208 4.67 -18.07 -5.61
N ARG A 209 5.72 -17.59 -6.30
CA ARG A 209 6.15 -16.19 -6.24
C ARG A 209 5.11 -15.25 -6.86
N ALA A 210 4.48 -15.65 -7.97
CA ALA A 210 3.41 -14.88 -8.59
C ALA A 210 2.15 -14.80 -7.70
N ALA A 211 1.76 -15.92 -7.05
CA ALA A 211 0.66 -15.91 -6.09
C ALA A 211 0.95 -15.01 -4.87
N LEU A 212 2.19 -15.05 -4.37
CA LEU A 212 2.61 -14.17 -3.28
C LEU A 212 2.68 -12.69 -3.71
N LEU A 213 3.11 -12.41 -4.95
CA LEU A 213 3.08 -11.08 -5.53
C LEU A 213 1.65 -10.52 -5.52
N TYR A 214 0.69 -11.31 -5.99
CA TYR A 214 -0.71 -10.93 -6.01
C TYR A 214 -1.21 -10.53 -4.61
N LEU A 215 -1.00 -11.38 -3.61
CA LEU A 215 -1.43 -11.10 -2.23
C LEU A 215 -0.73 -9.86 -1.62
N ILE A 216 0.55 -9.64 -1.93
CA ILE A 216 1.27 -8.44 -1.48
C ILE A 216 0.70 -7.17 -2.13
N VAL A 217 0.43 -7.22 -3.44
CA VAL A 217 -0.13 -6.07 -4.17
C VAL A 217 -1.52 -5.72 -3.64
N GLU A 218 -2.39 -6.71 -3.41
CA GLU A 218 -3.71 -6.51 -2.78
C GLU A 218 -3.58 -5.91 -1.36
N GLY A 219 -2.58 -6.36 -0.59
CA GLY A 219 -2.27 -5.79 0.73
C GLY A 219 -1.82 -4.32 0.65
N ILE A 220 -0.97 -3.96 -0.32
CA ILE A 220 -0.53 -2.57 -0.55
C ILE A 220 -1.70 -1.68 -0.93
N MET A 221 -2.58 -2.15 -1.82
CA MET A 221 -3.78 -1.40 -2.22
C MET A 221 -4.71 -1.18 -1.04
N SER A 222 -4.91 -2.19 -0.20
CA SER A 222 -5.70 -2.07 1.04
C SER A 222 -5.11 -1.05 2.01
N ASP A 223 -3.77 -1.06 2.20
CA ASP A 223 -3.10 -0.10 3.07
C ASP A 223 -3.20 1.34 2.54
N LEU A 224 -2.95 1.55 1.24
CA LEU A 224 -3.07 2.86 0.59
C LEU A 224 -4.48 3.42 0.71
N PHE A 225 -5.48 2.57 0.48
CA PHE A 225 -6.88 2.93 0.60
C PHE A 225 -7.23 3.37 2.03
N LEU A 226 -6.87 2.55 3.04
CA LEU A 226 -7.13 2.87 4.45
C LEU A 226 -6.41 4.14 4.93
N ILE A 227 -5.24 4.45 4.36
CA ILE A 227 -4.50 5.69 4.64
C ILE A 227 -5.27 6.92 4.15
N ILE A 228 -5.89 6.81 2.98
CA ILE A 228 -6.62 7.91 2.33
C ILE A 228 -8.03 8.06 2.93
N ALA A 229 -8.63 6.96 3.37
CA ALA A 229 -9.96 6.96 3.96
C ALA A 229 -10.00 7.47 5.41
N ASN A 230 -8.88 7.41 6.15
CA ASN A 230 -8.83 7.84 7.54
C ASN A 230 -7.86 9.01 7.74
N ASP A 231 -8.30 10.05 8.45
CA ASP A 231 -7.46 11.18 8.87
C ASP A 231 -7.08 11.13 10.36
N ASN A 232 -7.37 10.02 11.03
CA ASN A 232 -7.14 9.81 12.46
C ASN A 232 -5.73 9.29 12.78
N TRP A 233 -5.39 9.20 14.08
CA TRP A 233 -4.09 8.66 14.52
C TRP A 233 -3.83 7.22 14.04
N THR A 234 -4.89 6.45 13.80
CA THR A 234 -4.83 5.09 13.23
C THR A 234 -4.14 5.04 11.86
N THR A 235 -4.18 6.12 11.08
CA THR A 235 -3.48 6.28 9.80
C THR A 235 -1.96 6.12 9.95
N LYS A 236 -1.39 6.47 11.11
CA LYS A 236 0.05 6.27 11.40
C LYS A 236 0.45 4.80 11.47
N ILE A 237 -0.44 3.95 12.01
CA ILE A 237 -0.21 2.50 12.06
C ILE A 237 -0.30 1.93 10.64
N GLN A 238 -1.22 2.46 9.81
CA GLN A 238 -1.37 2.02 8.44
C GLN A 238 -0.13 2.32 7.57
N TYR A 239 0.53 3.47 7.81
CA TYR A 239 1.80 3.77 7.15
C TYR A 239 2.91 2.74 7.47
N LEU A 240 2.95 2.21 8.69
CA LEU A 240 3.89 1.15 9.07
C LEU A 240 3.57 -0.16 8.31
N SER A 241 2.29 -0.53 8.23
CA SER A 241 1.83 -1.70 7.45
C SER A 241 2.23 -1.58 5.97
N LEU A 242 2.00 -0.40 5.37
CA LEU A 242 2.35 -0.11 3.99
C LEU A 242 3.86 -0.26 3.73
N GLY A 243 4.68 0.30 4.61
CA GLY A 243 6.14 0.18 4.51
C GLY A 243 6.62 -1.27 4.60
N TYR A 244 6.01 -2.08 5.46
CA TYR A 244 6.30 -3.50 5.56
C TYR A 244 5.91 -4.26 4.28
N ASN A 245 4.70 -4.02 3.77
CA ASN A 245 4.22 -4.65 2.53
C ASN A 245 5.07 -4.25 1.30
N LEU A 246 5.48 -2.99 1.18
CA LEU A 246 6.40 -2.52 0.14
C LEU A 246 7.78 -3.19 0.26
N SER A 247 8.25 -3.42 1.48
CA SER A 247 9.49 -4.18 1.72
C SER A 247 9.36 -5.61 1.19
N GLY A 248 8.25 -6.28 1.50
CA GLY A 248 7.94 -7.60 0.95
C GLY A 248 7.90 -7.60 -0.58
N LEU A 249 7.24 -6.61 -1.18
CA LEU A 249 7.16 -6.44 -2.64
C LEU A 249 8.56 -6.32 -3.25
N MET A 250 9.38 -5.41 -2.74
CA MET A 250 10.75 -5.22 -3.25
C MET A 250 11.56 -6.51 -3.15
N LEU A 251 11.51 -7.22 -2.01
CA LEU A 251 12.27 -8.45 -1.80
C LEU A 251 11.88 -9.53 -2.82
N LEU A 252 10.58 -9.66 -3.06
CA LEU A 252 10.02 -10.63 -4.00
C LEU A 252 10.35 -10.27 -5.45
N LEU A 253 10.26 -9.00 -5.84
CA LEU A 253 10.68 -8.53 -7.16
C LEU A 253 12.17 -8.84 -7.41
N PHE A 254 13.04 -8.61 -6.41
CA PHE A 254 14.45 -8.96 -6.51
C PHE A 254 14.67 -10.48 -6.69
N GLU A 255 13.95 -11.31 -5.95
CA GLU A 255 14.02 -12.78 -6.09
C GLU A 255 13.57 -13.25 -7.48
N MET A 256 12.51 -12.66 -8.02
CA MET A 256 12.02 -12.99 -9.36
C MET A 256 13.04 -12.61 -10.44
N VAL A 257 13.56 -11.37 -10.41
CA VAL A 257 14.61 -10.92 -11.34
C VAL A 257 15.86 -11.80 -11.25
N GLU A 258 16.26 -12.21 -10.04
CA GLU A 258 17.40 -13.11 -9.84
C GLU A 258 17.16 -14.49 -10.47
N SER A 259 15.97 -15.07 -10.26
CA SER A 259 15.61 -16.40 -10.79
C SER A 259 15.45 -16.44 -12.29
N MET A 260 14.99 -15.34 -12.91
CA MET A 260 14.77 -15.27 -14.36
C MET A 260 16.07 -15.21 -15.17
N GLN A 261 17.22 -15.10 -14.50
CA GLN A 261 18.55 -15.02 -15.11
C GLN A 261 18.73 -13.89 -16.14
N TRP A 262 17.88 -12.87 -16.13
CA TRP A 262 17.91 -11.75 -17.09
C TRP A 262 19.11 -10.82 -16.95
N LEU A 263 19.88 -10.92 -15.86
CA LEU A 263 21.04 -10.09 -15.60
C LEU A 263 22.35 -10.85 -15.83
N SER A 264 23.32 -10.19 -16.47
CA SER A 264 24.69 -10.69 -16.58
C SER A 264 25.33 -10.84 -15.20
N ASP A 265 26.34 -11.70 -15.07
CA ASP A 265 26.90 -12.07 -13.76
C ASP A 265 27.44 -10.89 -12.95
N LYS A 266 28.03 -9.89 -13.62
CA LYS A 266 28.48 -8.66 -12.97
C LYS A 266 27.32 -7.88 -12.34
N TRP A 267 26.20 -7.75 -13.06
CA TRP A 267 25.00 -7.07 -12.57
C TRP A 267 24.27 -7.90 -11.52
N ARG A 268 24.20 -9.23 -11.68
CA ARG A 268 23.66 -10.16 -10.67
C ARG A 268 24.39 -10.01 -9.33
N GLN A 269 25.72 -9.91 -9.34
CA GLN A 269 26.51 -9.68 -8.13
C GLN A 269 26.28 -8.29 -7.50
N ARG A 270 26.06 -7.25 -8.31
CA ARG A 270 25.71 -5.91 -7.82
C ARG A 270 24.31 -5.89 -7.20
N VAL A 271 23.32 -6.49 -7.87
CA VAL A 271 21.96 -6.62 -7.36
C VAL A 271 21.92 -7.44 -6.06
N LYS A 272 22.67 -8.54 -5.99
CA LYS A 272 22.86 -9.30 -4.73
C LYS A 272 23.45 -8.46 -3.60
N ARG A 273 24.42 -7.59 -3.91
CA ARG A 273 25.00 -6.64 -2.94
C ARG A 273 23.95 -5.63 -2.46
N VAL A 274 23.23 -5.03 -3.40
CA VAL A 274 22.15 -4.05 -3.12
C VAL A 274 21.06 -4.69 -2.25
N LYS A 275 20.59 -5.89 -2.58
CA LYS A 275 19.61 -6.63 -1.76
C LYS A 275 20.06 -6.82 -0.32
N ARG A 276 21.35 -7.14 -0.10
CA ARG A 276 21.89 -7.34 1.26
C ARG A 276 21.91 -6.05 2.09
N VAL A 277 22.01 -4.90 1.43
CA VAL A 277 21.98 -3.55 2.02
C VAL A 277 20.54 -3.12 2.29
N PHE A 278 19.63 -3.31 1.34
CA PHE A 278 18.24 -2.82 1.40
C PHE A 278 17.35 -3.48 2.47
N PHE A 279 17.63 -4.73 2.84
CA PHE A 279 16.75 -5.53 3.71
C PHE A 279 17.35 -5.83 5.09
N SER A 280 18.19 -4.93 5.63
CA SER A 280 18.56 -5.02 7.05
C SER A 280 17.39 -4.60 7.92
N TYR A 281 17.10 -5.33 9.00
CA TYR A 281 15.94 -5.07 9.87
C TYR A 281 16.00 -3.69 10.55
N GLU A 282 17.18 -3.25 10.99
CA GLU A 282 17.36 -1.92 11.59
C GLU A 282 17.06 -0.81 10.56
N THR A 283 17.46 -1.01 9.30
CA THR A 283 17.11 -0.08 8.22
C THR A 283 15.66 -0.18 7.80
N ALA A 284 15.05 -1.36 7.92
CA ALA A 284 13.66 -1.56 7.59
C ALA A 284 12.77 -0.72 8.53
N LEU A 285 13.01 -0.82 9.84
CA LEU A 285 12.30 -0.08 10.88
C LEU A 285 12.50 1.45 10.76
N VAL A 286 13.75 1.91 10.61
CA VAL A 286 14.05 3.35 10.44
C VAL A 286 13.43 3.88 9.14
N GLY A 287 13.55 3.11 8.05
CA GLY A 287 12.93 3.43 6.77
C GLY A 287 11.42 3.52 6.87
N GLU A 288 10.76 2.61 7.60
CA GLU A 288 9.31 2.62 7.82
C GLU A 288 8.84 3.84 8.62
N LEU A 289 9.55 4.19 9.70
CA LEU A 289 9.23 5.38 10.51
C LEU A 289 9.39 6.68 9.72
N VAL A 290 10.49 6.84 8.96
CA VAL A 290 10.70 8.03 8.14
C VAL A 290 9.70 8.09 6.98
N SER A 291 9.35 6.94 6.39
CA SER A 291 8.35 6.87 5.32
C SER A 291 6.97 7.26 5.81
N ALA A 292 6.59 6.89 7.04
CA ALA A 292 5.32 7.31 7.64
C ALA A 292 5.20 8.84 7.77
N LEU A 293 6.32 9.54 8.05
CA LEU A 293 6.34 11.00 8.12
C LEU A 293 6.38 11.67 6.73
N ALA A 294 7.22 11.15 5.83
CA ALA A 294 7.41 11.73 4.50
C ALA A 294 6.22 11.50 3.56
N LEU A 295 5.49 10.39 3.73
CA LEU A 295 4.37 10.04 2.86
C LEU A 295 3.19 11.00 3.01
N GLN A 296 2.89 11.46 4.24
CA GLN A 296 1.83 12.45 4.44
C GLN A 296 2.13 13.78 3.72
N ALA A 297 3.40 14.21 3.74
CA ALA A 297 3.84 15.39 3.01
C ALA A 297 3.74 15.19 1.49
N PHE A 298 4.11 14.01 0.98
CA PHE A 298 3.96 13.67 -0.44
C PHE A 298 2.50 13.68 -0.90
N LEU A 299 1.59 13.01 -0.18
CA LEU A 299 0.17 12.95 -0.51
C LEU A 299 -0.47 14.35 -0.55
N THR A 300 -0.10 15.21 0.40
CA THR A 300 -0.55 16.61 0.40
C THR A 300 0.04 17.39 -0.78
N GLY A 301 1.30 17.11 -1.13
CA GLY A 301 2.00 17.68 -2.29
C GLY A 301 1.36 17.34 -3.64
N LEU A 302 0.65 16.19 -3.75
CA LEU A 302 -0.09 15.84 -4.97
C LEU A 302 -1.14 16.90 -5.34
N ASN A 303 -1.67 17.64 -4.36
CA ASN A 303 -2.62 18.73 -4.60
C ASN A 303 -2.04 19.85 -5.46
N GLY A 304 -0.72 20.04 -5.47
CA GLY A 304 -0.03 21.04 -6.29
C GLY A 304 0.42 20.52 -7.66
N SER A 305 0.21 19.25 -7.97
CA SER A 305 0.74 18.61 -9.18
C SER A 305 -0.19 18.70 -10.39
N ASP A 306 0.37 18.46 -11.59
CA ASP A 306 -0.41 18.39 -12.84
C ASP A 306 -1.32 17.15 -12.95
N PHE A 307 -1.34 16.25 -11.95
CA PHE A 307 -2.35 15.18 -11.87
C PHE A 307 -3.78 15.74 -11.95
N LYS A 308 -3.95 17.01 -11.58
CA LYS A 308 -5.23 17.70 -11.72
C LYS A 308 -5.73 17.82 -13.16
N ARG A 309 -4.80 17.93 -14.10
CA ARG A 309 -5.07 18.15 -15.52
C ARG A 309 -5.02 16.86 -16.34
N SER A 310 -4.93 15.70 -15.68
CA SER A 310 -4.75 14.40 -16.34
C SER A 310 -5.99 13.85 -17.06
N ARG A 311 -7.14 14.53 -16.98
CA ARG A 311 -8.42 14.12 -17.58
C ARG A 311 -8.31 13.74 -19.08
N PRO A 312 -7.74 14.57 -19.97
CA PRO A 312 -7.71 14.25 -21.40
C PRO A 312 -6.94 12.96 -21.68
N VAL A 313 -5.88 12.71 -20.91
CA VAL A 313 -5.05 11.50 -21.03
C VAL A 313 -5.81 10.28 -20.52
N ALA A 314 -6.53 10.40 -19.40
CA ALA A 314 -7.33 9.31 -18.86
C ALA A 314 -8.47 8.89 -19.81
N LEU A 315 -9.11 9.84 -20.49
CA LEU A 315 -10.11 9.59 -21.53
C LEU A 315 -9.50 8.95 -22.79
N ALA A 316 -8.28 9.35 -23.17
CA ALA A 316 -7.62 8.84 -24.37
C ALA A 316 -7.16 7.38 -24.23
N VAL A 317 -6.74 6.95 -23.04
CA VAL A 317 -6.17 5.60 -22.85
C VAL A 317 -7.13 4.62 -22.16
N SER A 318 -7.80 5.06 -21.09
CA SER A 318 -8.80 4.34 -20.26
C SER A 318 -8.59 4.73 -18.79
N TYR A 319 -9.68 4.87 -18.04
CA TYR A 319 -9.64 5.13 -16.59
C TYR A 319 -8.92 4.01 -15.81
N TYR A 320 -9.06 2.75 -16.24
CA TYR A 320 -8.37 1.61 -15.62
C TYR A 320 -6.86 1.71 -15.77
N PHE A 321 -6.39 1.94 -17.01
CA PHE A 321 -4.98 2.00 -17.30
C PHE A 321 -4.32 3.25 -16.70
N TRP A 322 -5.01 4.39 -16.77
CA TRP A 322 -4.52 5.63 -16.16
C TRP A 322 -4.47 5.54 -14.63
N SER A 323 -5.43 4.86 -14.00
CA SER A 323 -5.37 4.55 -12.57
C SER A 323 -4.16 3.69 -12.21
N LEU A 324 -3.85 2.65 -13.00
CA LEU A 324 -2.65 1.83 -12.80
C LEU A 324 -1.37 2.68 -12.86
N ILE A 325 -1.25 3.59 -13.82
CA ILE A 325 -0.11 4.51 -13.92
C ILE A 325 -0.04 5.40 -12.69
N SER A 326 -1.16 6.01 -12.30
CA SER A 326 -1.22 6.93 -11.15
C SER A 326 -0.80 6.24 -9.85
N HIS A 327 -1.33 5.05 -9.59
CA HIS A 327 -0.91 4.21 -8.45
C HIS A 327 0.56 3.79 -8.55
N SER A 328 1.05 3.43 -9.74
CA SER A 328 2.45 3.05 -9.96
C SER A 328 3.40 4.20 -9.64
N VAL A 329 3.04 5.44 -9.97
CA VAL A 329 3.81 6.64 -9.61
C VAL A 329 3.85 6.80 -8.08
N VAL A 330 2.71 6.69 -7.41
CA VAL A 330 2.64 6.75 -5.93
C VAL A 330 3.53 5.68 -5.30
N VAL A 331 3.38 4.42 -5.72
CA VAL A 331 4.19 3.29 -5.23
C VAL A 331 5.68 3.50 -5.52
N ALA A 332 6.04 4.01 -6.70
CA ALA A 332 7.44 4.27 -7.06
C ALA A 332 8.06 5.39 -6.22
N VAL A 333 7.32 6.47 -5.93
CA VAL A 333 7.80 7.56 -5.06
C VAL A 333 7.98 7.06 -3.64
N ILE A 334 7.01 6.33 -3.09
CA ILE A 334 7.12 5.76 -1.74
C ILE A 334 8.32 4.81 -1.66
N THR A 335 8.47 3.95 -2.68
CA THR A 335 9.62 3.04 -2.79
C THR A 335 10.94 3.81 -2.86
N GLY A 336 10.97 4.94 -3.58
CA GLY A 336 12.13 5.83 -3.68
C GLY A 336 12.48 6.49 -2.33
N ILE A 337 11.50 6.95 -1.56
CA ILE A 337 11.68 7.49 -0.21
C ILE A 337 12.22 6.41 0.73
N ILE A 338 11.62 5.22 0.71
CA ILE A 338 12.08 4.07 1.48
C ILE A 338 13.54 3.76 1.11
N ALA A 339 13.86 3.72 -0.18
CA ALA A 339 15.20 3.45 -0.67
C ALA A 339 16.22 4.51 -0.24
N SER A 340 15.86 5.80 -0.32
CA SER A 340 16.76 6.91 0.01
C SER A 340 17.11 6.97 1.49
N VAL A 341 16.27 6.43 2.37
CA VAL A 341 16.56 6.28 3.81
C VAL A 341 17.33 4.98 4.06
N ARG A 342 16.86 3.86 3.51
CA ARG A 342 17.43 2.54 3.79
C ARG A 342 18.85 2.39 3.31
N VAL A 343 19.18 2.89 2.12
CA VAL A 343 20.51 2.72 1.53
C VAL A 343 21.59 3.42 2.37
N PRO A 344 21.48 4.71 2.72
CA PRO A 344 22.46 5.36 3.58
C PRO A 344 22.55 4.73 4.96
N THR A 345 21.42 4.44 5.62
CA THR A 345 21.44 3.82 6.96
C THR A 345 22.13 2.45 6.91
N ALA A 346 21.91 1.67 5.85
CA ALA A 346 22.50 0.35 5.71
C ALA A 346 24.00 0.43 5.43
N ILE A 347 24.45 1.42 4.66
CA ILE A 347 25.88 1.68 4.44
C ILE A 347 26.54 2.04 5.79
N THR A 348 25.93 2.93 6.57
CA THR A 348 26.43 3.32 7.89
C THR A 348 26.48 2.12 8.85
N LEU A 349 25.44 1.29 8.89
CA LEU A 349 25.39 0.09 9.73
C LEU A 349 26.33 -1.02 9.27
N MET A 350 26.52 -1.22 7.95
CA MET A 350 27.50 -2.17 7.40
C MET A 350 28.94 -1.78 7.78
N MET A 351 29.24 -0.48 7.84
CA MET A 351 30.52 0.00 8.33
C MET A 351 30.69 -0.24 9.85
N LEU A 352 29.59 -0.42 10.60
CA LEU A 352 29.56 -0.51 12.06
C LEU A 352 29.32 -1.93 12.64
N GLY A 353 28.83 -2.91 11.86
CA GLY A 353 28.37 -4.19 12.41
C GLY A 353 28.55 -5.41 11.51
N GLY A 354 29.37 -6.38 11.95
CA GLY A 354 29.34 -7.77 11.46
C GLY A 354 29.97 -8.07 10.09
N TYR A 355 30.32 -7.07 9.28
CA TYR A 355 30.96 -7.28 7.97
C TYR A 355 32.35 -6.64 7.90
N ARG A 356 33.25 -7.23 7.09
CA ARG A 356 34.58 -6.71 6.79
C ARG A 356 34.73 -6.54 5.29
N TRP A 357 35.19 -5.36 4.86
CA TRP A 357 35.51 -5.11 3.46
C TRP A 357 36.99 -5.33 3.21
N GLU A 358 37.34 -6.27 2.34
CA GLU A 358 38.73 -6.53 1.96
C GLU A 358 38.86 -6.87 0.47
N HIS A 359 39.82 -6.25 -0.21
CA HIS A 359 40.16 -6.54 -1.61
C HIS A 359 38.95 -6.52 -2.57
N GLY A 360 38.00 -5.60 -2.35
CA GLY A 360 36.79 -5.47 -3.17
C GLY A 360 35.72 -6.55 -2.93
N ARG A 361 35.89 -7.38 -1.89
CA ARG A 361 34.94 -8.42 -1.48
C ARG A 361 34.42 -8.15 -0.06
N LEU A 362 33.15 -8.44 0.15
CA LEU A 362 32.45 -8.28 1.43
C LEU A 362 32.46 -9.62 2.17
N TYR A 363 33.12 -9.67 3.32
CA TYR A 363 33.21 -10.83 4.20
C TYR A 363 32.35 -10.63 5.46
N TYR A 364 31.91 -11.73 6.07
CA TYR A 364 31.37 -11.69 7.43
C TYR A 364 32.54 -11.63 8.42
N LYS A 365 32.41 -10.85 9.49
CA LYS A 365 33.29 -10.95 10.66
C LYS A 365 33.09 -12.33 11.30
N VAL A 366 34.15 -12.88 11.89
CA VAL A 366 34.10 -14.19 12.57
C VAL A 366 33.03 -14.22 13.65
N THR A 367 32.78 -13.11 14.34
CA THR A 367 31.70 -12.96 15.31
C THR A 367 30.31 -13.10 14.68
N ALA A 368 30.10 -12.57 13.47
CA ALA A 368 28.84 -12.73 12.74
C ALA A 368 28.65 -14.16 12.20
N LEU A 369 29.74 -14.87 11.89
CA LEU A 369 29.70 -16.28 11.44
C LEU A 369 29.18 -17.21 12.56
N LYS A 370 29.42 -16.87 13.83
CA LYS A 370 28.84 -17.60 14.98
C LYS A 370 27.31 -17.65 14.92
N ALA A 371 26.68 -16.60 14.39
CA ALA A 371 25.23 -16.57 14.22
C ALA A 371 24.68 -17.60 13.23
N PHE A 372 25.55 -18.14 12.37
CA PHE A 372 25.25 -19.19 11.41
C PHE A 372 25.76 -20.57 11.85
N GLY A 373 26.08 -20.75 13.13
CA GLY A 373 26.59 -22.03 13.64
C GLY A 373 27.97 -22.38 13.07
N MET A 374 28.66 -21.40 12.49
CA MET A 374 30.05 -21.52 12.08
C MET A 374 30.94 -21.04 13.22
N LEU A 375 31.63 -21.99 13.82
CA LEU A 375 32.55 -21.74 14.92
C LEU A 375 33.97 -21.95 14.40
N LYS A 376 34.85 -21.04 14.80
CA LYS A 376 36.29 -21.28 14.74
C LYS A 376 36.64 -22.10 15.97
N MET A 377 37.14 -23.31 15.75
CA MET A 377 37.63 -24.22 16.78
C MET A 377 39.14 -24.36 16.58
N GLU A 378 39.91 -24.42 17.66
CA GLU A 378 41.35 -24.58 17.60
C GLU A 378 41.69 -25.81 18.45
N GLU A 379 42.26 -26.83 17.82
CA GLU A 379 42.61 -28.10 18.45
C GLU A 379 44.03 -28.46 18.01
N ASP A 380 44.91 -28.74 18.97
CA ASP A 380 46.32 -29.07 18.74
C ASP A 380 47.09 -28.08 17.83
N GLY A 381 46.79 -26.78 17.93
CA GLY A 381 47.44 -25.74 17.13
C GLY A 381 46.98 -25.66 15.68
N VAL A 382 45.93 -26.40 15.31
CA VAL A 382 45.30 -26.36 13.99
C VAL A 382 43.92 -25.69 14.10
N GLU A 383 43.68 -24.69 13.25
CA GLU A 383 42.41 -23.99 13.19
C GLU A 383 41.40 -24.75 12.30
N TYR A 384 40.29 -25.15 12.89
CA TYR A 384 39.16 -25.80 12.23
C TYR A 384 37.97 -24.85 12.12
N LEU A 385 37.30 -24.87 10.97
CA LEU A 385 36.00 -24.24 10.80
C LEU A 385 34.92 -25.32 11.04
N ALA A 386 34.35 -25.34 12.24
CA ALA A 386 33.26 -26.24 12.57
C ALA A 386 31.94 -25.64 12.07
N LEU A 387 31.27 -26.35 11.15
CA LEU A 387 29.98 -25.94 10.59
C LEU A 387 28.89 -26.85 11.15
N GLN A 388 28.14 -26.37 12.14
CA GLN A 388 27.07 -27.15 12.73
C GLN A 388 25.75 -26.81 12.02
N LYS A 389 25.16 -27.81 11.34
CA LYS A 389 23.96 -27.61 10.52
C LYS A 389 22.80 -27.03 11.35
N LEU A 390 22.32 -25.85 10.95
CA LEU A 390 21.15 -25.19 11.55
C LEU A 390 19.81 -25.65 10.95
N HIS A 391 19.85 -26.43 9.87
CA HIS A 391 18.70 -27.00 9.17
C HIS A 391 18.86 -28.49 8.91
#